data_AF-A0A7C3IMD9-F1
#
_entry.id   AF-A0A7C3IMD9-F1
#
_cell.length_a   1.000
_cell.length_b   1.000
_cell.length_c   1.000
_cell.angle_alpha   90.00
_cell.angle_beta   90.00
_cell.angle_gamma   90.00
#
_symmetry.space_group_name_H-M   'P 1'
#
loop_
_entity.id
_entity.type
_entity.pdbx_description
1 polymer ?
#
loop_
_entity_poly.entity_id
_entity_poly.type
_entity_poly.pdbx_seq_one_letter_code
_entity_poly.pdbx_strand_id
1 'polypeptide(L)'
;MKYGEKGDLVMSKQRKFTAEFKQQVIQELLSGVSTPAQLTRRHEISSGLLYHWKKQYYKNLFADTPNREAALQERVTQLEQLVGKLTLENEFLKKAVQRSLAPEKKNVSSLPTTGTCSRPSKGGAR
;
A
#
# COMPACT_ATOMS: atom_id res chain seq x y z
N MET A 1 -9.69 40.56 -59.85
CA MET A 1 -8.35 40.67 -59.23
C MET A 1 -8.49 41.34 -57.88
N LYS A 2 -7.93 40.72 -56.82
CA LYS A 2 -7.02 41.31 -55.82
C LYS A 2 -7.16 40.53 -54.50
N TYR A 3 -6.09 39.78 -54.22
CA TYR A 3 -5.52 39.32 -52.95
C TYR A 3 -6.12 40.03 -51.71
N GLY A 4 -6.46 39.38 -50.60
CA GLY A 4 -5.75 38.31 -49.91
C GLY A 4 -5.31 38.85 -48.56
N GLU A 5 -5.91 38.39 -47.47
CA GLU A 5 -5.37 38.55 -46.12
C GLU A 5 -5.59 37.22 -45.39
N LYS A 6 -4.59 36.34 -45.53
CA LYS A 6 -4.37 35.27 -44.54
C LYS A 6 -4.04 36.00 -43.24
N GLY A 7 -5.03 36.09 -42.36
CA GLY A 7 -4.83 36.54 -40.99
C GLY A 7 -3.70 35.74 -40.38
N ASP A 8 -2.61 36.44 -40.13
CA ASP A 8 -1.41 35.95 -39.48
C ASP A 8 -1.82 35.26 -38.18
N LEU A 9 -1.66 33.94 -38.10
CA LEU A 9 -1.93 33.16 -36.90
C LEU A 9 -0.85 33.54 -35.88
N VAL A 10 -1.09 34.64 -35.17
CA VAL A 10 -0.27 35.10 -34.06
C VAL A 10 -0.19 33.95 -33.07
N MET A 11 0.95 33.24 -33.08
CA MET A 11 1.27 32.18 -32.14
C MET A 11 1.31 32.78 -30.74
N SER A 12 0.15 32.81 -30.08
CA SER A 12 0.00 33.41 -28.75
C SER A 12 0.97 32.71 -27.82
N LYS A 13 1.93 33.47 -27.28
CA LYS A 13 2.92 32.99 -26.32
C LYS A 13 2.16 32.39 -25.13
N GLN A 14 2.11 31.06 -25.06
CA GLN A 14 1.35 30.36 -24.02
C GLN A 14 1.90 30.79 -22.65
N ARG A 15 1.04 31.35 -21.80
CA ARG A 15 1.41 31.69 -20.42
C ARG A 15 1.84 30.40 -19.72
N LYS A 16 3.08 30.37 -19.23
CA LYS A 16 3.60 29.23 -18.45
C LYS A 16 3.32 29.49 -16.97
N PHE A 17 2.80 28.47 -16.29
CA PHE A 17 2.54 28.49 -14.85
C PHE A 17 3.41 27.44 -14.16
N THR A 18 3.97 27.77 -12.99
CA THR A 18 4.76 26.83 -12.17
C THR A 18 3.88 25.72 -11.60
N ALA A 19 4.47 24.58 -11.24
CA ALA A 19 3.73 23.45 -10.65
C ALA A 19 3.11 23.85 -9.30
N GLU A 20 3.88 24.55 -8.47
CA GLU A 20 3.44 25.09 -7.18
C GLU A 20 2.19 25.97 -7.31
N PHE A 21 2.19 26.90 -8.28
CA PHE A 21 1.05 27.79 -8.50
C PHE A 21 -0.20 27.00 -8.93
N LYS A 22 -0.04 26.04 -9.84
CA LYS A 22 -1.16 25.18 -10.26
C LYS A 22 -1.73 24.39 -9.08
N GLN A 23 -0.86 23.86 -8.21
CA GLN A 23 -1.27 23.13 -7.02
C GLN A 23 -2.02 24.02 -6.03
N GLN A 24 -1.51 25.23 -5.75
CA GLN A 24 -2.17 26.18 -4.86
C GLN A 24 -3.59 26.52 -5.34
N VAL A 25 -3.75 26.84 -6.62
CA VAL A 25 -5.05 27.19 -7.22
C VAL A 25 -6.04 26.01 -7.15
N ILE A 26 -5.58 24.78 -7.41
CA ILE A 26 -6.44 23.60 -7.31
C ILE A 26 -6.77 23.26 -5.86
N GLN A 27 -5.86 23.45 -4.92
CA GLN A 27 -6.12 23.24 -3.50
C GLN A 27 -7.19 24.22 -2.98
N GLU A 28 -7.13 25.50 -3.37
CA GLU A 28 -8.16 26.50 -3.03
C GLU A 28 -9.52 26.17 -3.66
N LEU A 29 -9.52 25.61 -4.88
CA LEU A 29 -10.73 25.12 -5.52
C LEU A 29 -11.35 23.92 -4.78
N LEU A 30 -10.51 22.99 -4.33
CA LEU A 30 -10.95 21.77 -3.63
C LEU A 30 -11.36 22.04 -2.18
N SER A 31 -10.76 23.03 -1.52
CA SER A 31 -11.15 23.45 -0.17
C SER A 31 -12.49 24.19 -0.15
N GLY A 32 -12.98 24.64 -1.31
CA GLY A 32 -14.25 25.35 -1.43
C GLY A 32 -14.20 26.80 -0.92
N VAL A 33 -13.01 27.32 -0.58
CA VAL A 33 -12.82 28.70 -0.09
C VAL A 33 -13.18 29.72 -1.17
N SER A 34 -12.83 29.41 -2.43
CA SER A 34 -13.15 30.24 -3.58
C SER A 34 -13.92 29.45 -4.63
N THR A 35 -14.92 30.10 -5.21
CA THR A 35 -15.67 29.54 -6.35
C THR A 35 -14.80 29.52 -7.60
N PRO A 36 -15.09 28.63 -8.58
CA PRO A 36 -14.37 28.60 -9.85
C PRO A 36 -14.34 29.96 -10.56
N ALA A 37 -15.45 30.71 -10.50
CA ALA A 37 -15.56 32.04 -11.11
C ALA A 37 -14.65 33.08 -10.42
N GLN A 38 -14.52 33.03 -9.09
CA GLN A 38 -13.61 33.90 -8.36
C GLN A 38 -12.15 33.59 -8.70
N LEU A 39 -11.77 32.31 -8.77
CA LEU A 39 -10.41 31.90 -9.15
C LEU A 39 -10.05 32.31 -10.58
N THR A 40 -10.98 32.11 -11.52
CA THR A 40 -10.85 32.52 -12.92
C THR A 40 -10.57 34.02 -13.03
N ARG A 41 -11.30 34.85 -12.26
CA ARG A 41 -11.13 36.31 -12.26
C ARG A 41 -9.86 36.77 -11.56
N ARG A 42 -9.55 36.21 -10.37
CA ARG A 42 -8.41 36.62 -9.54
C ARG A 42 -7.07 36.31 -10.21
N HIS A 43 -6.97 35.15 -10.83
CA HIS A 43 -5.73 34.67 -11.43
C HIS A 43 -5.68 34.85 -12.94
N GLU A 44 -6.72 35.44 -13.54
CA GLU A 44 -6.88 35.58 -15.00
C GLU A 44 -6.71 34.26 -15.77
N ILE A 45 -7.16 33.16 -15.18
CA ILE A 45 -7.09 31.83 -15.78
C ILE A 45 -8.43 31.51 -16.42
N SER A 46 -8.44 30.87 -17.59
CA SER A 46 -9.69 30.39 -18.18
C SER A 46 -10.28 29.23 -17.37
N SER A 47 -11.61 29.15 -17.29
CA SER A 47 -12.31 28.05 -16.62
C SER A 47 -11.89 26.68 -17.16
N GLY A 48 -11.71 26.56 -18.47
CA GLY A 48 -11.22 25.34 -19.12
C GLY A 48 -9.83 24.92 -18.64
N LEU A 49 -8.92 25.87 -18.43
CA LEU A 49 -7.58 25.59 -17.90
C LEU A 49 -7.64 25.16 -16.43
N LEU A 50 -8.54 25.75 -15.64
CA LEU A 50 -8.78 25.35 -14.25
C LEU A 50 -9.29 23.89 -14.16
N TYR A 51 -10.26 23.51 -14.99
CA TYR A 51 -10.73 22.11 -15.06
C TYR A 51 -9.66 21.15 -15.58
N HIS A 52 -8.86 21.60 -16.55
CA HIS A 52 -7.71 20.83 -17.03
C HIS A 52 -6.74 20.54 -15.88
N TRP A 53 -6.36 21.57 -15.10
CA TRP A 53 -5.51 21.37 -13.93
C TRP A 53 -6.18 20.49 -12.88
N LYS A 54 -7.47 20.66 -12.58
CA LYS A 54 -8.18 19.76 -11.66
C LYS A 54 -8.05 18.29 -12.10
N LYS A 55 -8.15 18.01 -13.40
CA LYS A 55 -7.94 16.67 -13.96
C LYS A 55 -6.48 16.20 -13.80
N GLN A 56 -5.50 17.06 -14.03
CA GLN A 56 -4.08 16.74 -13.82
C GLN A 56 -3.76 16.48 -12.34
N TYR A 57 -4.41 17.19 -11.41
CA TYR A 57 -4.28 17.00 -9.98
C TYR A 57 -4.76 15.62 -9.52
N TYR A 58 -5.95 15.18 -9.96
CA TYR A 58 -6.42 13.81 -9.65
C TYR A 58 -5.52 12.72 -10.24
N LYS A 59 -4.90 13.03 -11.38
CA LYS A 59 -3.88 12.16 -11.98
C LYS A 59 -2.51 12.28 -11.30
N ASN A 60 -2.39 13.11 -10.26
CA ASN A 60 -1.20 13.33 -9.44
C ASN A 60 0.00 13.95 -10.18
N LEU A 61 -0.23 14.71 -11.25
CA LEU A 61 0.85 15.30 -12.06
C LEU A 61 1.48 16.59 -11.49
N PHE A 62 1.01 17.07 -10.33
CA PHE A 62 1.53 18.31 -9.72
C PHE A 62 2.39 18.12 -8.48
N ALA A 63 2.42 16.91 -7.90
CA ALA A 63 3.27 16.66 -6.75
C ALA A 63 4.70 16.47 -7.24
N ASP A 64 5.62 17.27 -6.71
CA ASP A 64 7.05 16.96 -6.78
C ASP A 64 7.25 15.52 -6.30
N THR A 65 7.73 14.71 -7.24
CA THR A 65 7.84 13.26 -7.21
C THR A 65 8.62 12.65 -6.03
N PRO A 66 9.68 13.25 -5.45
CA PRO A 66 10.54 12.51 -4.51
C PRO A 66 9.90 12.26 -3.13
N ASN A 67 9.10 13.19 -2.60
CA ASN A 67 8.57 13.04 -1.24
C ASN A 67 7.41 12.02 -1.18
N ARG A 68 6.64 11.92 -2.28
CA ARG A 68 5.53 10.98 -2.37
C ARG A 68 5.99 9.56 -2.61
N GLU A 69 6.96 9.36 -3.50
CA GLU A 69 7.52 8.04 -3.75
C GLU A 69 8.14 7.47 -2.49
N ALA A 70 8.85 8.29 -1.71
CA ALA A 70 9.38 7.90 -0.41
C ALA A 70 8.27 7.51 0.58
N ALA A 71 7.22 8.32 0.74
CA ALA A 71 6.11 8.03 1.65
C ALA A 71 5.29 6.79 1.22
N LEU A 72 5.12 6.58 -0.08
CA LEU A 72 4.49 5.37 -0.62
C LEU A 72 5.36 4.14 -0.37
N GLN A 73 6.68 4.27 -0.58
CA GLN A 73 7.62 3.17 -0.36
C GLN A 73 7.67 2.76 1.12
N GLU A 74 7.67 3.74 2.04
CA GLU A 74 7.59 3.45 3.48
C GLU A 74 6.30 2.72 3.84
N ARG A 75 5.17 3.11 3.24
CA ARG A 75 3.91 2.41 3.48
C ARG A 75 3.90 1.00 2.90
N VAL A 76 4.52 0.81 1.73
CA VAL A 76 4.68 -0.52 1.11
C VAL A 76 5.52 -1.42 2.02
N THR A 77 6.66 -0.96 2.51
CA THR A 77 7.52 -1.78 3.38
C THR A 77 6.84 -2.14 4.70
N GLN A 78 6.10 -1.20 5.32
CA GLN A 78 5.30 -1.49 6.52
C GLN A 78 4.23 -2.56 6.24
N LEU A 79 3.55 -2.47 5.10
CA LEU A 79 2.53 -3.44 4.72
C LEU A 79 3.13 -4.81 4.42
N GLU A 80 4.26 -4.87 3.72
CA GLU A 80 4.99 -6.13 3.44
C GLU A 80 5.42 -6.82 4.74
N GLN A 81 5.93 -6.06 5.73
CA GLN A 81 6.27 -6.59 7.05
C GLN A 81 5.06 -7.16 7.78
N LEU A 82 3.93 -6.45 7.78
CA LEU A 82 2.69 -6.91 8.41
C LEU A 82 2.14 -8.17 7.73
N VAL A 83 2.17 -8.21 6.40
CA VAL A 83 1.76 -9.40 5.63
C VAL A 83 2.65 -10.59 5.96
N GLY A 84 3.97 -10.39 6.05
CA GLY A 84 4.92 -11.44 6.47
C GLY A 84 4.60 -11.98 7.86
N LYS A 85 4.39 -11.09 8.85
CA LYS A 85 4.00 -11.46 10.21
C LYS A 85 2.70 -12.28 10.25
N LEU A 86 1.66 -11.78 9.60
CA LEU A 86 0.35 -12.44 9.55
C LEU A 86 0.42 -13.79 8.83
N THR A 87 1.29 -13.93 7.83
CA THR A 87 1.49 -15.20 7.12
C THR A 87 2.08 -16.26 8.05
N LEU A 88 3.14 -15.90 8.78
CA LEU A 88 3.78 -16.81 9.75
C LEU A 88 2.83 -17.20 10.89
N GLU A 89 2.08 -16.25 11.44
CA GLU A 89 1.06 -16.53 12.46
C GLU A 89 -0.02 -17.48 11.93
N ASN A 90 -0.51 -17.26 10.71
CA ASN A 90 -1.48 -18.14 10.08
C ASN A 90 -0.94 -19.57 9.88
N GLU A 91 0.29 -19.71 9.39
CA GLU A 91 0.90 -21.03 9.21
C GLU A 91 1.10 -21.76 10.54
N PHE A 92 1.54 -21.04 11.57
CA PHE A 92 1.70 -21.58 12.91
C PHE A 92 0.37 -22.08 13.47
N LEU A 93 -0.69 -21.26 13.40
CA LEU A 93 -2.02 -21.64 13.86
C LEU A 93 -2.59 -22.83 13.08
N LYS A 94 -2.43 -22.85 11.76
CA LYS A 94 -2.85 -23.98 10.92
C LYS A 94 -2.16 -25.28 11.33
N LYS A 95 -0.85 -25.25 11.58
CA LYS A 95 -0.08 -26.43 12.04
C LYS A 95 -0.51 -26.86 13.44
N ALA A 96 -0.76 -25.94 14.35
CA ALA A 96 -1.24 -26.24 15.70
C ALA A 96 -2.61 -26.95 15.67
N VAL A 97 -3.53 -26.44 14.84
CA VAL A 97 -4.85 -27.06 14.63
C VAL A 97 -4.73 -28.43 13.97
N GLN A 98 -3.89 -28.59 12.95
CA GLN A 98 -3.64 -29.90 12.33
C GLN A 98 -3.07 -30.91 13.35
N ARG A 99 -2.19 -30.46 14.25
CA ARG A 99 -1.62 -31.31 15.28
C ARG A 99 -2.64 -31.73 16.35
N SER A 100 -3.57 -30.85 16.71
CA SER A 100 -4.63 -31.17 17.69
C SER A 100 -5.75 -32.03 17.10
N LEU A 101 -6.02 -31.89 15.80
CA LEU A 101 -7.01 -32.70 15.08
C LEU A 101 -6.45 -34.02 14.55
N ALA A 102 -5.12 -34.17 14.49
CA ALA A 102 -4.50 -35.43 14.11
C ALA A 102 -4.90 -36.51 15.14
N PRO A 103 -5.52 -37.62 14.72
CA PRO A 103 -5.82 -38.72 15.64
C PRO A 103 -4.49 -39.25 16.18
N GLU A 104 -4.34 -39.19 17.51
CA GLU A 104 -3.36 -39.95 18.27
C GLU A 104 -3.39 -41.38 17.72
N LYS A 105 -2.31 -41.80 17.05
CA LYS A 105 -2.10 -43.22 16.77
C LYS A 105 -1.85 -43.88 18.12
N LYS A 106 -2.95 -44.23 18.81
CA LYS A 106 -2.94 -45.15 19.94
C LYS A 106 -2.38 -46.46 19.43
N ASN A 107 -1.08 -46.64 19.56
CA ASN A 107 -0.46 -47.95 19.52
C ASN A 107 -0.91 -48.66 20.80
N VAL A 108 -2.08 -49.27 20.74
CA VAL A 108 -2.55 -50.17 21.78
C VAL A 108 -1.94 -51.54 21.50
N SER A 109 -1.31 -52.10 22.54
CA SER A 109 -0.68 -53.41 22.64
C SER A 109 0.79 -53.44 22.17
N SER A 110 1.78 -53.47 23.06
CA SER A 110 1.94 -54.51 24.09
C SER A 110 2.25 -53.94 25.49
N LEU A 111 1.52 -54.43 26.49
CA LEU A 111 1.75 -54.17 27.91
C LEU A 111 3.09 -54.75 28.41
N PRO A 112 3.74 -54.12 29.41
CA PRO A 112 4.74 -54.74 30.26
C PRO A 112 4.05 -55.46 31.43
N THR A 113 4.17 -56.78 31.52
CA THR A 113 3.74 -57.51 32.71
C THR A 113 4.71 -57.22 33.85
N THR A 114 4.26 -56.44 34.82
CA THR A 114 4.91 -56.26 36.11
C THR A 114 4.89 -57.57 36.89
N GLY A 115 6.06 -57.96 37.39
CA GLY A 115 6.27 -59.10 38.28
C GLY A 115 7.51 -58.86 39.13
N THR A 116 7.39 -58.03 40.15
CA THR A 116 8.36 -57.84 41.23
C THR A 116 8.58 -59.16 41.99
N CYS A 117 9.82 -59.65 42.13
CA CYS A 117 10.44 -59.93 43.45
C CYS A 117 11.91 -60.40 43.38
N SER A 118 12.75 -59.67 44.12
CA SER A 118 13.92 -60.08 44.95
C SER A 118 15.06 -60.98 44.42
N ARG A 119 16.20 -60.30 44.14
CA ARG A 119 17.56 -60.42 44.73
C ARG A 119 18.36 -61.76 44.67
N PRO A 120 19.67 -61.72 44.34
CA PRO A 120 20.53 -62.89 44.22
C PRO A 120 21.23 -63.26 45.55
N SER A 121 21.62 -64.53 45.73
CA SER A 121 22.72 -64.87 46.64
C SER A 121 23.44 -66.16 46.23
N LYS A 122 24.72 -66.01 45.91
CA LYS A 122 25.74 -67.04 45.74
C LYS A 122 26.03 -67.73 47.08
N GLY A 123 26.35 -69.03 47.03
CA GLY A 123 27.33 -69.65 47.92
C GLY A 123 26.84 -70.82 48.78
N GLY A 124 27.57 -71.95 48.73
CA GLY A 124 27.52 -72.99 49.76
C GLY A 124 27.98 -74.36 49.29
N ALA A 125 29.24 -74.71 49.58
CA ALA A 125 29.85 -76.03 49.39
C ALA A 125 29.48 -77.03 50.51
N ARG A 126 29.49 -78.33 50.19
CA ARG A 126 30.16 -79.41 50.93
C ARG A 126 30.11 -80.71 50.13
#